data_AF-A0A973XB62-F1
#
_entry.id   AF-A0A973XB62-F1
#
_cell.length_a   1.000
_cell.length_b   1.000
_cell.length_c   1.000
_cell.angle_alpha   90.00
_cell.angle_beta   90.00
_cell.angle_gamma   90.00
#
_symmetry.space_group_name_H-M   'P 1'
#
loop_
_entity.id
_entity.type
_entity.pdbx_description
1 polymer ?
#
loop_
_entity_poly.entity_id
_entity_poly.type
_entity_poly.pdbx_seq_one_letter_code
_entity_poly.pdbx_strand_id
1 'polypeptide(L)'
;MKITVLGAGIMCVSTAWHLAELGHEVTVVDRQPEAAMETSFANAAQISVSYCEPWANKEAPWKALKWMFSKEAPLLFRPQLPFGKGWHQYRWGLEFLANCNDTAFERNVQQLVALGSYSHSALKDIVAATGIEYN
;
A
#
# COMPACT_ATOMS: atom_id res chain seq x y z
N MET A 1 12.67 14.79 -19.74
CA MET A 1 13.42 15.10 -18.49
C MET A 1 14.24 13.88 -18.11
N LYS A 2 15.36 14.05 -17.38
CA LYS A 2 16.12 12.94 -16.80
C LYS A 2 15.60 12.63 -15.40
N ILE A 3 15.26 11.38 -15.11
CA ILE A 3 14.66 10.96 -13.84
C ILE A 3 15.43 9.73 -13.32
N THR A 4 15.89 9.80 -12.07
CA THR A 4 16.49 8.67 -11.39
C THR A 4 15.46 8.00 -10.48
N VAL A 5 15.24 6.71 -10.65
CA VAL A 5 14.40 5.87 -9.79
C VAL A 5 15.30 5.00 -8.93
N LEU A 6 15.07 5.04 -7.62
CA LEU A 6 15.84 4.25 -6.64
C LEU A 6 15.07 2.97 -6.29
N GLY A 7 15.70 1.83 -6.58
CA GLY A 7 15.14 0.49 -6.45
C GLY A 7 14.64 -0.08 -7.78
N ALA A 8 14.72 -1.41 -7.91
CA ALA A 8 14.28 -2.24 -9.03
C ALA A 8 13.27 -3.31 -8.53
N GLY A 9 12.50 -2.97 -7.49
CA GLY A 9 11.29 -3.72 -7.11
C GLY A 9 10.08 -3.34 -7.97
N ILE A 10 8.96 -4.05 -7.81
CA ILE A 10 7.80 -3.93 -8.71
C ILE A 10 7.25 -2.51 -8.82
N MET A 11 7.18 -1.76 -7.72
CA MET A 11 6.71 -0.37 -7.72
C MET A 11 7.63 0.54 -8.55
N CYS A 12 8.94 0.38 -8.38
CA CYS A 12 9.94 1.23 -9.04
C CYS A 12 10.04 0.90 -10.53
N VAL A 13 10.04 -0.38 -10.90
CA VAL A 13 10.07 -0.81 -12.31
C VAL A 13 8.81 -0.36 -13.04
N SER A 14 7.63 -0.51 -12.43
CA SER A 14 6.37 -0.04 -13.02
C SER A 14 6.36 1.48 -13.19
N THR A 15 6.89 2.23 -12.21
CA THR A 15 7.04 3.68 -12.31
C THR A 15 8.00 4.07 -13.43
N ALA A 16 9.16 3.41 -13.50
CA ALA A 16 10.18 3.68 -14.52
C ALA A 16 9.65 3.40 -15.93
N TRP A 17 8.88 2.31 -16.10
CA TRP A 17 8.21 1.98 -17.36
C TRP A 17 7.29 3.10 -17.82
N HIS A 18 6.34 3.52 -16.99
CA HIS A 18 5.39 4.57 -17.37
C HIS A 18 6.07 5.94 -17.58
N LEU A 19 7.13 6.25 -16.84
CA LEU A 19 7.93 7.45 -17.09
C LEU A 19 8.65 7.37 -18.45
N ALA A 20 9.18 6.21 -18.82
CA ALA A 20 9.78 6.00 -20.13
C ALA A 20 8.74 6.14 -21.26
N GLU A 21 7.53 5.61 -21.08
CA GLU A 21 6.41 5.77 -22.04
C GLU A 21 6.02 7.25 -22.24
N LEU A 22 6.12 8.07 -21.19
CA LEU A 22 5.91 9.52 -21.26
C LEU A 22 7.09 10.28 -21.90
N GLY A 23 8.11 9.59 -22.40
CA GLY A 23 9.27 10.18 -23.08
C GLY A 23 10.33 10.74 -22.12
N HIS A 24 10.34 10.31 -20.86
CA HIS A 24 11.41 10.65 -19.93
C HIS A 24 12.63 9.72 -20.12
N GLU A 25 13.83 10.26 -19.93
CA GLU A 25 15.06 9.46 -19.81
C GLU A 25 15.15 8.97 -18.37
N VAL A 26 15.00 7.67 -18.16
CA VAL A 26 14.92 7.07 -16.82
C VAL A 26 16.16 6.24 -16.53
N THR A 27 16.81 6.50 -15.39
CA THR A 27 17.86 5.64 -14.84
C THR A 27 17.32 4.95 -13.60
N VAL A 28 17.31 3.62 -13.60
CA VAL A 28 16.98 2.81 -12.42
C VAL A 28 18.26 2.39 -11.72
N VAL A 29 18.34 2.60 -10.41
CA VAL A 29 19.51 2.23 -9.59
C VAL A 29 19.03 1.35 -8.44
N ASP A 30 19.52 0.12 -8.37
CA ASP A 30 19.29 -0.79 -7.24
C ASP A 30 20.62 -1.15 -6.57
N ARG A 31 20.56 -1.48 -5.27
CA ARG A 31 21.71 -1.96 -4.49
C ARG A 31 22.02 -3.43 -4.75
N GLN A 32 21.01 -4.19 -5.19
CA GLN A 32 21.08 -5.61 -5.49
C GLN A 32 21.66 -5.83 -6.90
N PRO A 33 22.32 -6.98 -7.14
CA PRO A 33 22.88 -7.28 -8.45
C PRO A 33 21.82 -7.50 -9.54
N GLU A 34 20.58 -7.83 -9.15
CA GLU A 34 19.47 -8.11 -10.06
C GLU A 34 18.18 -7.44 -9.57
N ALA A 35 17.21 -7.29 -10.48
CA ALA A 35 15.90 -6.74 -10.15
C ALA A 35 15.10 -7.68 -9.23
N ALA A 36 14.18 -7.09 -8.46
CA ALA A 36 13.26 -7.82 -7.60
C ALA A 36 13.89 -8.73 -6.53
N MET A 37 15.16 -8.58 -6.14
CA MET A 37 15.86 -9.48 -5.21
C MET A 37 15.51 -9.36 -3.71
N GLU A 38 14.43 -8.64 -3.36
CA GLU A 38 13.98 -8.47 -1.96
C GLU A 38 12.48 -8.79 -1.84
N THR A 39 11.66 -7.91 -1.27
CA THR A 39 10.22 -8.15 -1.06
C THR A 39 9.46 -8.49 -2.35
N SER A 40 9.96 -8.06 -3.52
CA SER A 40 9.36 -8.38 -4.82
C SER A 40 9.69 -9.79 -5.32
N PHE A 41 10.71 -10.48 -4.78
CA PHE A 41 11.21 -11.77 -5.30
C PHE A 41 10.18 -12.89 -5.13
N ALA A 42 9.58 -12.95 -3.94
CA ALA A 42 8.72 -14.04 -3.50
C ALA A 42 7.45 -13.52 -2.82
N ASN A 43 6.75 -12.60 -3.47
CA ASN A 43 5.49 -12.02 -2.99
C ASN A 43 4.25 -12.89 -3.26
N ALA A 44 4.45 -14.17 -3.60
CA ALA A 44 3.43 -15.14 -4.02
C ALA A 44 2.63 -14.77 -5.29
N ALA A 45 3.03 -13.72 -6.01
CA ALA A 45 2.38 -13.24 -7.24
C ALA A 45 0.86 -13.05 -7.13
N GLN A 46 0.34 -12.78 -5.92
CA GLN A 46 -1.09 -12.63 -5.70
C GLN A 46 -1.55 -11.26 -6.21
N ILE A 47 -2.50 -11.27 -7.15
CA ILE A 47 -3.18 -10.08 -7.64
C ILE A 47 -4.50 -9.93 -6.88
N SER A 48 -4.60 -8.92 -6.01
CA SER A 48 -5.81 -8.61 -5.26
C SER A 48 -6.41 -7.28 -5.73
N VAL A 49 -7.55 -7.35 -6.41
CA VAL A 49 -8.22 -6.19 -7.02
C VAL A 49 -9.54 -5.83 -6.34
N SER A 50 -10.00 -6.63 -5.38
CA SER A 50 -11.35 -6.53 -4.82
C SER A 50 -11.41 -6.25 -3.31
N TYR A 51 -10.29 -6.32 -2.59
CA TYR A 51 -10.28 -6.07 -1.15
C TYR A 51 -10.12 -4.58 -0.84
N CYS A 52 -11.25 -3.86 -0.76
CA CYS A 52 -11.28 -2.39 -0.64
C CYS A 52 -11.82 -1.89 0.71
N GLU A 53 -11.94 -2.75 1.73
CA GLU A 53 -12.45 -2.32 3.03
C GLU A 53 -11.38 -1.54 3.82
N PRO A 54 -11.64 -0.28 4.21
CA PRO A 54 -10.76 0.46 5.10
C PRO A 54 -10.64 -0.22 6.46
N TRP A 55 -9.42 -0.28 6.99
CA TRP A 55 -9.18 -0.74 8.36
C TRP A 55 -9.85 0.13 9.42
N ALA A 56 -10.02 1.43 9.16
CA ALA A 56 -10.69 2.38 10.05
C ALA A 56 -12.22 2.32 9.88
N ASN A 57 -12.83 1.22 10.28
CA ASN A 57 -14.29 1.08 10.34
C ASN A 57 -14.81 1.36 11.77
N LYS A 58 -16.13 1.51 11.91
CA LYS A 58 -16.77 1.81 13.22
C LYS A 58 -16.51 0.77 14.31
N GLU A 59 -16.22 -0.47 13.93
CA GLU A 59 -15.96 -1.57 14.87
C GLU A 59 -14.48 -1.62 15.29
N ALA A 60 -13.59 -0.98 14.53
CA ALA A 60 -12.15 -1.02 14.74
C ALA A 60 -11.73 -0.57 16.14
N PRO A 61 -12.30 0.49 16.76
CA PRO A 61 -11.95 0.87 18.14
C PRO A 61 -12.24 -0.24 19.16
N TRP A 62 -13.36 -0.94 19.01
CA TRP A 62 -13.75 -2.03 19.90
C TRP A 62 -12.88 -3.28 19.69
N LYS A 63 -12.55 -3.60 18.44
CA LYS A 63 -11.60 -4.67 18.09
C LYS A 63 -10.21 -4.36 18.64
N ALA A 64 -9.72 -3.13 18.46
CA ALA A 64 -8.43 -2.67 18.97
C ALA A 64 -8.39 -2.76 20.51
N LEU A 65 -9.44 -2.33 21.21
CA LEU A 65 -9.52 -2.44 22.67
C LEU A 65 -9.44 -3.90 23.14
N LYS A 66 -10.17 -4.82 22.49
CA LYS A 66 -10.06 -6.26 22.78
C LYS A 66 -8.66 -6.80 22.51
N TRP A 67 -8.05 -6.40 21.40
CA TRP A 67 -6.72 -6.83 20.98
C TRP A 67 -5.60 -6.36 21.91
N MET A 68 -5.76 -5.21 22.59
CA MET A 68 -4.79 -4.76 23.59
C MET A 68 -4.58 -5.77 24.74
N PHE A 69 -5.54 -6.66 24.99
CA PHE A 69 -5.46 -7.68 26.04
C PHE A 69 -5.07 -9.08 25.52
N SER A 70 -4.82 -9.23 24.21
CA SER A 70 -4.40 -10.50 23.62
C SER A 70 -2.97 -10.43 23.08
N LYS A 71 -2.13 -11.37 23.51
CA LYS A 71 -0.75 -11.53 22.97
C LYS A 71 -0.73 -12.07 21.53
N GLU A 72 -1.84 -12.68 21.11
CA GLU A 72 -2.03 -13.27 19.78
C GLU A 72 -2.86 -12.35 18.88
N ALA A 73 -3.03 -11.09 19.27
CA ALA A 73 -3.76 -10.12 18.45
C ALA A 73 -3.06 -9.89 17.10
N PRO A 74 -3.83 -9.77 16.00
CA PRO A 74 -3.27 -9.47 14.68
C PRO A 74 -2.64 -8.07 14.61
N LEU A 75 -2.99 -7.17 15.53
CA LEU A 75 -2.39 -5.86 15.69
C LEU A 75 -1.90 -5.69 17.14
N LEU A 76 -0.58 -5.56 17.30
CA LEU A 76 0.06 -5.32 18.59
C LEU A 76 0.24 -3.80 18.79
N PHE A 77 -0.52 -3.22 19.73
CA PHE A 77 -0.34 -1.83 20.14
C PHE A 77 0.59 -1.75 21.37
N ARG A 78 1.74 -1.08 21.23
CA ARG A 78 2.69 -0.84 22.33
C ARG A 78 2.68 0.66 22.68
N PRO A 79 2.01 1.07 23.78
CA PRO A 79 1.94 2.47 24.17
C PRO A 79 3.33 3.06 24.42
N GLN A 80 3.62 4.20 23.79
CA GLN A 80 4.82 5.00 24.05
C GLN A 80 4.52 6.11 25.05
N LEU A 81 5.55 6.73 25.63
CA LEU A 81 5.36 7.93 26.44
C LEU A 81 4.80 9.07 25.56
N PRO A 82 3.83 9.87 26.04
CA PRO A 82 3.16 10.90 25.23
C PRO A 82 4.02 12.14 24.92
N PHE A 83 5.34 12.04 25.09
CA PHE A 83 6.31 13.10 24.83
C PHE A 83 7.35 12.64 23.82
N GLY A 84 7.99 13.58 23.12
CA GLY A 84 8.96 13.26 22.07
C GLY A 84 8.32 12.46 20.92
N LYS A 85 8.96 11.37 20.49
CA LYS A 85 8.49 10.56 19.35
C LYS A 85 7.13 9.88 19.60
N GLY A 86 6.78 9.62 20.85
CA GLY A 86 5.52 8.97 21.18
C GLY A 86 4.29 9.87 20.94
N TRP A 87 4.46 11.19 20.88
CA TRP A 87 3.39 12.11 20.48
C TRP A 87 2.77 11.74 19.12
N HIS A 88 3.60 11.28 18.16
CA HIS A 88 3.11 10.87 16.84
C HIS A 88 2.17 9.67 16.91
N GLN A 89 2.39 8.74 17.84
CA GLN A 89 1.52 7.57 18.02
C GLN A 89 0.12 8.00 18.48
N TYR A 90 0.04 8.91 19.45
CA TYR A 90 -1.25 9.40 19.95
C TYR A 90 -1.95 10.30 18.95
N ARG A 91 -1.23 11.20 18.26
CA ARG A 91 -1.81 12.03 17.19
C ARG A 91 -2.41 11.17 16.09
N TRP A 92 -1.64 10.21 15.57
CA TRP A 92 -2.14 9.29 14.55
C TRP A 92 -3.29 8.43 15.07
N GLY A 93 -3.22 7.97 16.33
CA GLY A 93 -4.30 7.22 16.96
C GLY A 93 -5.61 8.01 17.03
N LEU A 94 -5.55 9.29 17.40
CA LEU A 94 -6.72 10.18 17.40
C LEU A 94 -7.26 10.43 15.98
N GLU A 95 -6.39 10.62 14.99
CA GLU A 95 -6.78 10.75 13.58
C GLU A 95 -7.43 9.48 13.04
N PHE A 96 -6.89 8.30 13.41
CA PHE A 96 -7.47 7.01 13.09
C PHE A 96 -8.87 6.87 13.70
N LEU A 97 -9.01 7.15 15.00
CA LEU A 97 -10.31 7.10 15.71
C LEU A 97 -11.32 8.09 15.12
N ALA A 98 -10.89 9.28 14.72
CA ALA A 98 -11.74 10.26 14.05
C ALA A 98 -12.29 9.77 12.69
N ASN A 99 -11.62 8.79 12.05
CA ASN A 99 -12.08 8.15 10.83
C ASN A 99 -12.91 6.87 11.08
N CYS A 100 -13.01 6.38 12.32
CA CYS A 100 -13.79 5.19 12.66
C CYS A 100 -15.29 5.49 12.78
N ASN A 101 -15.91 5.97 11.70
CA ASN A 101 -17.35 6.24 11.60
C ASN A 101 -17.88 5.92 10.20
N ASP A 102 -19.20 5.73 10.09
CA ASP A 102 -19.84 5.29 8.84
C ASP A 102 -19.64 6.31 7.70
N THR A 103 -19.66 7.61 7.97
CA THR A 103 -19.46 8.65 6.93
C THR A 103 -18.04 8.63 6.34
N ALA A 104 -17.02 8.55 7.18
CA ALA A 104 -15.64 8.44 6.72
C ALA A 104 -15.40 7.10 6.01
N PHE A 105 -15.99 6.02 6.52
CA PHE A 105 -15.92 4.69 5.92
C PHE A 105 -16.50 4.68 4.51
N GLU A 106 -17.72 5.14 4.31
CA GLU A 106 -18.37 5.18 2.98
C GLU A 106 -17.55 5.98 1.97
N ARG A 107 -17.06 7.17 2.37
CA ARG A 107 -16.18 8.00 1.52
C ARG A 107 -14.90 7.25 1.13
N ASN A 108 -14.25 6.62 2.10
CA ASN A 108 -12.96 5.95 1.87
C ASN A 108 -13.15 4.68 1.03
N VAL A 109 -14.22 3.91 1.26
CA VAL A 109 -14.57 2.74 0.43
C VAL A 109 -14.77 3.14 -1.03
N GLN A 110 -15.52 4.23 -1.30
CA GLN A 110 -15.73 4.70 -2.67
C GLN A 110 -14.40 5.01 -3.38
N GLN A 111 -13.46 5.67 -2.68
CA GLN A 111 -12.14 5.97 -3.22
C GLN A 111 -11.29 4.71 -3.46
N LEU A 112 -11.31 3.76 -2.52
CA LEU A 112 -10.57 2.50 -2.66
C LEU A 112 -11.13 1.64 -3.79
N VAL A 113 -12.45 1.57 -3.95
CA VAL A 113 -13.09 0.85 -5.06
C VAL A 113 -12.76 1.49 -6.41
N ALA A 114 -12.77 2.83 -6.49
CA ALA A 114 -12.38 3.54 -7.70
C ALA A 114 -10.90 3.26 -8.05
N LEU A 115 -10.01 3.31 -7.07
CA LEU A 115 -8.59 3.00 -7.25
C LEU A 115 -8.37 1.53 -7.65
N GLY A 116 -9.07 0.59 -7.01
CA GLY A 116 -9.01 -0.83 -7.34
C GLY A 116 -9.49 -1.13 -8.76
N SER A 117 -10.58 -0.48 -9.18
CA SER A 117 -11.11 -0.58 -10.55
C SER A 117 -10.13 -0.02 -11.57
N TYR A 118 -9.53 1.14 -11.29
CA TYR A 118 -8.49 1.73 -12.13
C TYR A 118 -7.26 0.82 -12.23
N SER A 119 -6.76 0.32 -11.10
CA SER A 119 -5.62 -0.59 -11.03
C SER A 119 -5.86 -1.86 -11.84
N HIS A 120 -7.07 -2.43 -11.77
CA HIS A 120 -7.42 -3.61 -12.54
C HIS A 120 -7.41 -3.37 -14.05
N SER A 121 -7.94 -2.22 -14.50
CA SER A 121 -7.87 -1.83 -15.92
C SER A 121 -6.43 -1.59 -16.37
N ALA A 122 -5.66 -0.82 -15.60
CA ALA A 122 -4.26 -0.53 -15.92
C ALA A 122 -3.41 -1.81 -16.04
N LEU A 123 -3.63 -2.78 -15.15
CA LEU A 123 -2.96 -4.07 -15.22
C LEU A 123 -3.29 -4.82 -16.52
N LYS A 124 -4.56 -4.81 -16.96
CA LYS A 124 -4.97 -5.41 -18.24
C LYS A 124 -4.29 -4.74 -19.42
N ASP A 125 -4.18 -3.42 -19.40
CA ASP A 125 -3.52 -2.66 -20.46
C ASP A 125 -2.03 -3.02 -20.55
N ILE A 126 -1.35 -3.13 -19.40
CA ILE A 126 0.05 -3.59 -19.34
C ILE A 126 0.19 -4.99 -19.92
N VAL A 127 -0.65 -5.94 -19.51
CA VAL A 127 -0.62 -7.32 -20.02
C VAL A 127 -0.82 -7.35 -21.53
N ALA A 128 -1.79 -6.58 -22.04
CA ALA A 128 -2.06 -6.50 -23.48
C ALA A 128 -0.88 -5.89 -24.26
N ALA A 129 -0.22 -4.87 -23.72
CA ALA A 129 0.90 -4.20 -24.37
C ALA A 129 2.21 -5.02 -24.34
N THR A 130 2.43 -5.79 -23.27
CA THR A 130 3.69 -6.51 -23.03
C THR A 130 3.65 -7.98 -23.41
N GLY A 131 2.45 -8.58 -23.49
CA GLY A 131 2.28 -10.02 -23.69
C GLY A 131 2.69 -10.87 -22.48
N ILE A 132 2.67 -10.30 -21.26
CA ILE A 132 2.97 -11.04 -20.04
C ILE A 132 1.97 -12.19 -19.86
N GLU A 133 2.49 -13.40 -19.68
CA GLU A 133 1.72 -14.60 -19.35
C GLU A 133 1.85 -14.93 -17.86
N TYR A 134 0.75 -15.39 -17.27
CA TYR A 134 0.72 -15.90 -15.89
C TYR A 134 0.78 -17.43 -15.92
N ASN A 135 1.47 -18.03 -14.92
CA ASN A 135 1.48 -19.47 -14.72
C ASN A 135 0.28 -19.93 -13.88
#